data_AF-A0A259F1P5-F1
#
_entry.id   AF-A0A259F1P5-F1
#
_cell.length_a   1.000
_cell.length_b   1.000
_cell.length_c   1.000
_cell.angle_alpha   90.00
_cell.angle_beta   90.00
_cell.angle_gamma   90.00
#
_symmetry.space_group_name_H-M   'P 1'
#
loop_
_entity.id
_entity.type
_entity.pdbx_description
1 polymer ?
#
loop_
_entity_poly.entity_id
_entity_poly.type
_entity_poly.pdbx_seq_one_letter_code
_entity_poly.pdbx_strand_id
1 'polypeptide(L)' 'RKQRELADQDRELQRKQREYTEDLNQRNFEERAKIAEKANQALKQIADQRKLDLIIQDPAYANPKVDVTDDVIKALNSLK' A
#
# COMPACT_ATOMS: atom_id res chain seq x y z
N ARG A 1 -37.88 30.04 1.42
CA ARG A 1 -36.98 29.68 2.55
C ARG A 1 -36.61 28.19 2.48
N LYS A 2 -37.59 27.27 2.46
CA LYS A 2 -37.39 25.81 2.27
C LYS A 2 -36.45 25.40 1.12
N GLN A 3 -36.58 25.99 -0.07
CA GLN A 3 -35.69 25.67 -1.20
C GLN A 3 -34.23 26.08 -0.99
N ARG A 4 -33.96 27.15 -0.22
CA ARG A 4 -32.59 27.56 0.11
C ARG A 4 -31.98 26.61 1.14
N GLU A 5 -32.77 26.25 2.15
CA GLU A 5 -32.39 25.27 3.18
C GLU A 5 -32.02 23.91 2.58
N LEU A 6 -32.82 23.40 1.63
CA LEU A 6 -32.52 22.16 0.91
C LEU A 6 -31.23 22.28 0.08
N ALA A 7 -31.01 23.41 -0.59
CA ALA A 7 -29.79 23.64 -1.37
C ALA A 7 -28.54 23.76 -0.48
N ASP A 8 -28.67 24.35 0.72
CA ASP A 8 -27.58 24.47 1.67
C ASP A 8 -27.23 23.09 2.29
N GLN A 9 -28.24 22.28 2.60
CA GLN A 9 -28.05 20.89 3.06
C GLN A 9 -27.36 20.03 1.99
N ASP A 10 -27.76 20.14 0.72
CA ASP A 10 -27.17 19.36 -0.37
C ASP A 10 -25.68 19.72 -0.57
N ARG A 11 -25.34 21.00 -0.48
CA ARG A 11 -23.94 21.46 -0.51
C ARG A 11 -23.13 20.95 0.67
N GLU A 12 -23.70 20.95 1.87
CA GLU A 12 -23.05 20.43 3.07
C GLU A 12 -22.80 18.92 2.96
N LEU A 13 -23.79 18.16 2.46
CA LEU A 13 -23.67 16.72 2.21
C LEU A 13 -22.56 16.44 1.19
N GLN A 14 -22.53 17.16 0.08
CA GLN A 14 -21.46 17.01 -0.92
C GLN A 14 -20.07 17.35 -0.35
N ARG A 15 -19.97 18.37 0.52
CA ARG A 15 -18.69 18.70 1.18
C ARG A 15 -18.26 17.57 2.10
N LYS A 16 -19.15 17.09 2.97
CA LYS A 16 -18.87 15.96 3.88
C LYS A 16 -18.48 14.70 3.12
N GLN A 17 -19.11 14.43 1.98
CA GLN A 17 -18.78 13.27 1.16
C GLN A 17 -17.37 13.37 0.55
N ARG A 18 -16.94 14.57 0.13
CA ARG A 18 -15.56 14.81 -0.34
C ARG A 18 -14.56 14.65 0.80
N GLU A 19 -14.78 15.31 1.92
CA GLU A 19 -13.93 15.20 3.11
C GLU A 19 -13.78 13.74 3.57
N TYR A 20 -14.88 12.98 3.59
CA TYR A 20 -14.86 11.57 3.93
C TYR A 20 -14.04 10.73 2.93
N THR A 21 -14.20 10.98 1.63
CA THR A 21 -13.46 10.25 0.58
C THR A 21 -11.96 10.58 0.64
N GLU A 22 -11.62 11.83 0.92
CA GLU A 22 -10.23 12.29 1.10
C GLU A 22 -9.58 11.65 2.32
N ASP A 23 -10.25 11.67 3.48
CA ASP A 23 -9.75 11.04 4.71
C ASP A 23 -9.57 9.52 4.53
N LEU A 24 -10.53 8.84 3.89
CA LEU A 24 -10.40 7.42 3.56
C LEU A 24 -9.21 7.13 2.65
N ASN A 25 -9.02 7.93 1.61
CA ASN A 25 -7.90 7.75 0.69
C ASN A 25 -6.57 8.00 1.39
N GLN A 26 -6.50 9.04 2.24
CA GLN A 26 -5.30 9.35 3.02
C GLN A 26 -4.93 8.19 3.94
N ARG A 27 -5.89 7.69 4.74
CA ARG A 27 -5.66 6.56 5.65
C ARG A 27 -5.25 5.29 4.91
N ASN A 28 -5.91 4.99 3.80
CA ASN A 28 -5.54 3.84 2.97
C ASN A 28 -4.12 3.97 2.41
N PHE A 29 -3.69 5.18 2.04
CA PHE A 29 -2.34 5.42 1.58
C PHE A 29 -1.31 5.25 2.70
N GLU A 30 -1.59 5.77 3.90
CA GLU A 30 -0.72 5.62 5.07
C GLU A 30 -0.50 4.15 5.45
N GLU A 31 -1.57 3.35 5.51
CA GLU A 31 -1.44 1.92 5.81
C GLU A 31 -0.71 1.16 4.71
N ARG A 32 -0.95 1.50 3.43
CA ARG A 32 -0.19 0.93 2.31
C ARG A 32 1.29 1.30 2.36
N ALA A 33 1.62 2.53 2.73
CA ALA A 33 3.00 2.98 2.87
C ALA A 33 3.74 2.19 3.96
N LYS A 34 3.10 1.95 5.11
CA LYS A 34 3.66 1.10 6.18
C LYS A 34 3.93 -0.33 5.70
N ILE A 35 3.04 -0.91 4.91
CA ILE A 35 3.23 -2.25 4.33
C ILE A 35 4.40 -2.25 3.35
N ALA A 36 4.48 -1.24 2.48
CA ALA A 36 5.57 -1.11 1.51
C ALA A 36 6.94 -0.94 2.22
N GLU A 37 6.99 -0.20 3.31
CA GLU A 37 8.20 -0.05 4.11
C GLU A 37 8.66 -1.39 4.71
N LYS A 38 7.75 -2.15 5.32
CA LYS A 38 8.03 -3.50 5.82
C LYS A 38 8.50 -4.44 4.72
N ALA A 39 7.88 -4.37 3.53
CA ALA A 39 8.28 -5.17 2.38
C ALA A 39 9.71 -4.83 1.92
N ASN A 40 10.06 -3.54 1.86
CA ASN A 40 11.41 -3.10 1.51
C ASN A 40 12.46 -3.58 2.52
N GLN A 41 12.13 -3.63 3.82
CA GLN A 41 13.03 -4.18 4.84
C GLN A 41 13.24 -5.68 4.66
N ALA A 42 12.17 -6.44 4.44
CA ALA A 42 12.24 -7.87 4.16
C ALA A 42 13.07 -8.16 2.90
N LEU A 43 12.87 -7.39 1.81
CA LEU A 43 13.64 -7.51 0.58
C LEU A 43 15.14 -7.33 0.82
N LYS A 44 15.55 -6.33 1.61
CA LYS A 44 16.96 -6.09 1.95
C LYS A 44 17.55 -7.26 2.75
N GLN A 45 16.82 -7.75 3.75
CA GLN A 45 17.29 -8.89 4.55
C GLN A 45 17.51 -10.14 3.68
N ILE A 46 16.59 -10.43 2.77
CA ILE A 46 16.73 -11.57 1.84
C ILE A 46 17.87 -11.34 0.85
N ALA A 47 18.03 -10.12 0.34
CA ALA A 47 19.15 -9.77 -0.54
C ALA A 47 20.49 -10.02 0.15
N ASP A 48 20.66 -9.56 1.40
CA ASP A 48 21.88 -9.75 2.17
C ASP A 48 22.14 -11.23 2.49
N GLN A 49 21.11 -11.97 2.91
CA GLN A 49 21.22 -13.40 3.26
C GLN A 49 21.60 -14.27 2.05
N ARG A 50 20.99 -14.00 0.88
CA ARG A 50 21.25 -14.72 -0.36
C ARG A 50 22.41 -14.12 -1.18
N LYS A 51 23.00 -13.01 -0.71
CA LYS A 51 24.06 -12.25 -1.40
C LYS A 51 23.67 -11.85 -2.82
N LEU A 52 22.49 -11.26 -2.94
CA LEU A 52 21.94 -10.80 -4.22
C LEU A 52 22.28 -9.33 -4.44
N ASP A 53 22.71 -9.02 -5.66
CA ASP A 53 22.98 -7.62 -6.05
C ASP A 53 21.72 -6.92 -6.58
N LEU A 54 20.72 -7.67 -7.05
CA LEU A 54 19.51 -7.12 -7.67
C LEU A 54 18.30 -8.04 -7.44
N ILE A 55 17.15 -7.41 -7.17
CA ILE A 55 15.83 -8.05 -7.19
C ILE A 55 14.99 -7.37 -8.28
N ILE A 56 14.37 -8.17 -9.14
CA ILE A 56 13.53 -7.68 -10.25
C ILE A 56 12.08 -8.06 -9.97
N GLN A 57 11.18 -7.08 -10.06
CA GLN A 57 9.73 -7.30 -10.00
C GLN A 57 9.19 -7.51 -11.42
N ASP A 58 8.22 -8.41 -11.56
CA ASP A 58 7.53 -8.77 -12.81
C ASP A 58 8.48 -8.99 -14.02
N PRO A 59 9.50 -9.86 -13.90
CA PRO A 59 10.37 -10.16 -15.03
C PRO A 59 9.60 -10.94 -16.11
N ALA A 60 9.89 -10.66 -17.39
CA ALA A 60 9.31 -11.40 -18.52
C ALA A 60 9.61 -12.92 -18.45
N TYR A 61 10.73 -13.29 -17.83
CA TYR A 61 11.09 -14.65 -17.49
C TYR A 61 12.03 -14.66 -16.28
N ALA A 62 11.77 -15.56 -15.33
CA ALA A 62 12.68 -15.87 -14.23
C ALA A 62 12.77 -17.38 -14.06
N ASN A 63 13.98 -17.88 -13.81
CA ASN A 63 14.16 -19.27 -13.43
C ASN A 63 13.57 -19.48 -12.02
N PRO A 64 12.70 -20.48 -11.78
CA PRO A 64 12.12 -20.72 -10.44
C PRO A 64 13.17 -20.90 -9.33
N LYS A 65 14.40 -21.31 -9.67
CA LYS A 65 15.51 -21.43 -8.71
C LYS A 65 16.02 -20.10 -8.17
N VAL A 66 15.81 -19.01 -8.91
CA VAL A 66 16.21 -17.65 -8.49
C VAL A 66 15.06 -16.87 -7.85
N ASP A 67 13.86 -17.46 -7.80
CA ASP A 67 12.70 -16.85 -7.15
C ASP A 67 12.94 -16.76 -5.63
N VAL A 68 12.61 -15.59 -5.09
CA VAL A 68 12.75 -15.24 -3.66
C VAL A 68 11.41 -14.83 -3.04
N THR A 69 10.32 -14.88 -3.80
CA THR A 69 8.99 -14.42 -3.37
C THR A 69 8.56 -15.07 -2.06
N ASP A 70 8.67 -16.39 -1.94
CA ASP A 70 8.29 -17.13 -0.74
C ASP A 70 9.13 -16.74 0.48
N ASP A 71 10.43 -16.51 0.29
CA ASP A 71 11.33 -16.12 1.36
C ASP A 71 11.03 -14.70 1.83
N VAL A 72 10.73 -13.79 0.90
CA VAL A 72 10.33 -12.42 1.21
C VAL A 72 8.99 -12.42 1.96
N ILE A 73 8.02 -13.25 1.57
CA ILE A 73 6.74 -13.38 2.28
C ILE A 73 6.95 -13.92 3.71
N LYS A 74 7.83 -14.92 3.89
CA LYS A 74 8.17 -15.45 5.21
C LYS A 74 8.85 -14.38 6.08
N ALA A 75 9.82 -13.66 5.53
CA ALA A 75 10.50 -12.58 6.22
C ALA A 75 9.50 -11.47 6.63
N LEU A 76 8.61 -11.05 5.72
CA LEU A 76 7.57 -10.06 6.00
C LEU A 76 6.62 -10.49 7.11
N ASN A 77 6.21 -11.76 7.14
CA ASN A 77 5.37 -12.31 8.20
C ASN A 77 6.11 -12.46 9.54
N SER A 78 7.44 -12.61 9.52
CA SER A 78 8.27 -12.67 10.72
C SER A 78 8.53 -11.29 11.34
N LEU A 79 8.42 -10.20 10.56
CA LEU A 79 8.47 -8.80 11.01
C LEU A 79 7.16 -8.33 11.68
N LYS A 80 6.33 -9.27 12.15
CA LYS A 80 5.05 -9.01 12.81
C LYS A 80 5.23 -8.33 14.16
#